data_AF-A0A8T4HSS6-F1
#
_entry.id   AF-A0A8T4HSS6-F1
#
_cell.length_a   1.000
_cell.length_b   1.000
_cell.length_c   1.000
_cell.angle_alpha   90.00
_cell.angle_beta   90.00
_cell.angle_gamma   90.00
#
_symmetry.space_group_name_H-M   'P 1'
#
loop_
_entity.id
_entity.type
_entity.pdbx_description
1 polymer ?
#
loop_
_entity_poly.entity_id
_entity_poly.type
_entity_poly.pdbx_seq_one_letter_code
_entity_poly.pdbx_strand_id
1 'polypeptide(L)'
;MHCGTTVGVHGLLDRHPWLASGDQGELRASVLDLALVRADAYGWHAPYGWQTRAGKKLFHVPDRWLDCDKGGDWSGRNQIGELAWMRADVPEDARQPRLPVLPMTRTLVEALDRVGTVTFTALRACLPLQITAGDATDDLDDMREWFSLASPSVAVDIQVTVSAAASRAWESPDEAARVRDAVQERLGAAAEAEIASSADISRMPGRARTRSPLEGARRTAHFVCHAREWTPDVAVWLVDVTGDALRATGHSAPVVVTVSSAAPTPGVSRTGGSGG
;
A
#
# COMPACT_ATOMS: atom_id res chain seq x y z
N MET A 1 15.42 16.22 8.43
CA MET A 1 14.23 16.35 7.55
C MET A 1 13.55 15.01 7.65
N HIS A 2 12.43 14.90 8.38
CA HIS A 2 11.88 13.58 8.73
C HIS A 2 11.44 12.83 7.48
N CYS A 3 12.12 11.72 7.21
CA CYS A 3 11.90 10.89 6.06
C CYS A 3 10.93 9.78 6.47
N GLY A 4 9.70 9.81 5.99
CA GLY A 4 8.64 8.89 6.44
C GLY A 4 8.01 8.15 5.27
N THR A 5 7.44 6.98 5.56
CA THR A 5 6.52 6.30 4.66
C THR A 5 5.08 6.58 5.09
N THR A 6 4.16 6.67 4.14
CA THR A 6 2.73 6.84 4.41
C THR A 6 1.97 5.82 3.62
N VAL A 7 1.02 5.15 4.26
CA VAL A 7 0.13 4.16 3.64
C VAL A 7 -1.31 4.62 3.82
N GLY A 8 -2.10 4.59 2.75
CA GLY A 8 -3.52 4.87 2.72
C GLY A 8 -4.29 3.69 2.12
N VAL A 9 -5.28 3.19 2.86
CA VAL A 9 -6.22 2.16 2.44
C VAL A 9 -7.47 2.82 1.91
N HIS A 10 -7.83 2.51 0.67
CA HIS A 10 -9.00 3.03 0.00
C HIS A 10 -10.03 1.94 -0.28
N GLY A 11 -11.30 2.31 -0.19
CA GLY A 11 -12.38 1.35 -0.34
C GLY A 11 -13.75 1.93 -0.09
N LEU A 12 -14.71 1.02 0.05
CA LEU A 12 -16.02 1.28 0.62
C LEU A 12 -16.07 0.66 2.02
N LEU A 13 -16.71 1.35 2.95
CA LEU A 13 -16.93 0.84 4.30
C LEU A 13 -18.43 0.79 4.59
N ASP A 14 -18.96 -0.42 4.75
CA ASP A 14 -20.29 -0.65 5.29
C ASP A 14 -20.20 -0.87 6.80
N ARG A 15 -20.48 0.19 7.56
CA ARG A 15 -20.29 0.21 9.02
C ARG A 15 -21.34 -0.65 9.73
N HIS A 16 -20.92 -1.29 10.80
CA HIS A 16 -21.84 -2.04 11.66
C HIS A 16 -22.95 -1.12 12.21
N PRO A 17 -24.24 -1.55 12.21
CA PRO A 17 -25.35 -0.71 12.63
C PRO A 17 -25.24 -0.17 14.05
N TRP A 18 -24.63 -0.93 14.97
CA TRP A 18 -24.46 -0.52 16.37
C TRP A 18 -23.39 0.56 16.60
N LEU A 19 -22.57 0.87 15.58
CA LEU A 19 -21.60 1.96 15.59
C LEU A 19 -22.15 3.25 14.94
N ALA A 20 -23.42 3.25 14.52
CA ALA A 20 -24.04 4.39 13.86
C ALA A 20 -24.38 5.54 14.83
N SER A 21 -24.63 5.23 16.11
CA SER A 21 -24.93 6.20 17.17
C SER A 21 -23.64 6.62 17.89
N GLY A 22 -23.23 7.89 17.79
CA GLY A 22 -22.06 8.44 18.49
C GLY A 22 -21.26 9.45 17.65
N ASP A 23 -20.29 10.10 18.28
CA ASP A 23 -19.33 10.95 17.58
C ASP A 23 -18.40 10.07 16.71
N GLN A 24 -18.56 10.20 15.40
CA GLN A 24 -17.82 9.42 14.42
C GLN A 24 -16.36 9.82 14.33
N GLY A 25 -16.04 11.08 14.64
CA GLY A 25 -14.66 11.57 14.69
C GLY A 25 -13.90 10.97 15.86
N GLU A 26 -14.55 10.91 17.04
CA GLU A 26 -13.98 10.32 18.26
C GLU A 26 -13.80 8.80 18.12
N LEU A 27 -14.84 8.08 17.69
CA LEU A 27 -14.76 6.63 17.47
C LEU A 27 -13.62 6.27 16.50
N ARG A 28 -13.50 7.01 15.39
CA ARG A 28 -12.43 6.82 14.42
C ARG A 28 -11.05 7.04 15.05
N ALA A 29 -10.87 8.13 15.79
CA ALA A 29 -9.61 8.41 16.45
C ALA A 29 -9.24 7.25 17.41
N SER A 30 -10.17 6.82 18.26
CA SER A 30 -9.95 5.72 19.21
C SER A 30 -9.61 4.40 18.53
N VAL A 31 -10.32 4.01 17.46
CA VAL A 31 -10.03 2.76 16.72
C VAL A 31 -8.63 2.81 16.11
N LEU A 32 -8.25 3.94 15.51
CA LEU A 32 -6.93 4.09 14.92
C LEU A 32 -5.83 4.16 16.00
N ASP A 33 -6.10 4.72 17.19
CA ASP A 33 -5.20 4.66 18.36
C ASP A 33 -4.99 3.21 18.82
N LEU A 34 -6.06 2.43 18.92
CA LEU A 34 -5.99 1.02 19.25
C LEU A 34 -5.26 0.19 18.18
N ALA A 35 -5.32 0.60 16.92
CA ALA A 35 -4.57 -0.02 15.84
C ALA A 35 -3.04 0.10 16.09
N LEU A 36 -2.56 1.26 16.56
CA LEU A 36 -1.15 1.43 16.93
C LEU A 36 -0.76 0.53 18.12
N VAL A 37 -1.59 0.46 19.16
CA VAL A 37 -1.37 -0.45 20.29
C VAL A 37 -1.36 -1.93 19.84
N ARG A 38 -2.16 -2.27 18.84
CA ARG A 38 -2.22 -3.62 18.30
C ARG A 38 -1.00 -3.98 17.46
N ALA A 39 -0.49 -3.05 16.65
CA ALA A 39 0.79 -3.21 15.96
C ALA A 39 1.93 -3.43 16.97
N ASP A 40 1.92 -2.70 18.09
CA ASP A 40 2.84 -2.86 19.20
C ASP A 40 2.76 -4.28 19.79
N ALA A 41 1.54 -4.77 20.07
CA ALA A 41 1.35 -6.13 20.59
C ALA A 41 1.85 -7.25 19.64
N TYR A 42 1.87 -7.02 18.33
CA TYR A 42 2.38 -7.99 17.34
C TYR A 42 3.89 -7.95 17.12
N GLY A 43 4.62 -7.09 17.84
CA GLY A 43 6.03 -6.91 17.57
C GLY A 43 6.29 -6.19 16.23
N TRP A 44 5.27 -5.56 15.63
CA TRP A 44 5.37 -4.83 14.36
C TRP A 44 5.92 -3.41 14.55
N HIS A 45 6.64 -3.18 15.65
CA HIS A 45 7.48 -2.00 15.81
C HIS A 45 8.58 -2.07 14.76
N ALA A 46 8.76 -1.00 14.00
CA ALA A 46 10.01 -0.80 13.28
C ALA A 46 11.21 -0.99 14.26
N PRO A 47 12.01 -2.08 14.18
CA PRO A 47 12.00 -3.07 13.10
C PRO A 47 12.36 -4.53 13.43
N TYR A 48 11.87 -5.43 12.58
CA TYR A 48 12.65 -6.60 12.17
C TYR A 48 14.01 -6.15 11.64
N GLY A 49 15.04 -6.30 12.47
CA GLY A 49 16.43 -6.34 12.02
C GLY A 49 17.11 -5.03 11.62
N TRP A 50 16.49 -3.84 11.73
CA TRP A 50 17.28 -2.61 11.44
C TRP A 50 18.42 -2.48 12.43
N GLN A 51 19.58 -2.25 11.85
CA GLN A 51 20.81 -2.00 12.58
C GLN A 51 21.13 -0.52 12.45
N THR A 52 21.80 0.03 13.44
CA THR A 52 22.57 1.26 13.27
C THR A 52 23.58 1.09 12.14
N ARG A 53 24.13 2.19 11.61
CA ARG A 53 25.27 2.12 10.67
C ARG A 53 26.46 1.31 11.19
N ALA A 54 26.60 1.19 12.51
CA ALA A 54 27.62 0.39 13.19
C ALA A 54 27.25 -1.11 13.35
N GLY A 55 26.16 -1.59 12.73
CA GLY A 55 25.74 -2.99 12.77
C GLY A 55 25.05 -3.42 14.07
N LYS A 56 24.93 -2.53 15.06
CA LYS A 56 24.18 -2.83 16.29
C LYS A 56 22.69 -2.79 16.01
N LYS A 57 21.93 -3.80 16.46
CA LYS A 57 20.45 -3.73 16.47
C LYS A 57 20.03 -2.42 17.11
N LEU A 58 19.15 -1.68 16.43
CA LEU A 58 18.54 -0.50 17.04
C LEU A 58 17.74 -0.96 18.26
N PHE A 59 17.97 -0.32 19.41
CA PHE A 59 17.20 -0.62 20.62
C PHE A 59 15.73 -0.32 20.39
N HIS A 60 14.88 -1.13 21.01
CA HIS A 60 13.44 -0.91 21.07
C HIS A 60 13.16 0.47 21.64
N VAL A 61 12.51 1.32 20.84
CA VAL A 61 11.94 2.59 21.28
C VAL A 61 10.47 2.52 20.89
N PRO A 62 9.57 2.12 21.80
CA PRO A 62 8.14 1.95 21.51
C PRO A 62 7.52 3.26 21.01
N ASP A 63 8.06 4.40 21.42
CA ASP A 63 7.67 5.73 20.95
C ASP A 63 7.80 5.92 19.42
N ARG A 64 8.65 5.14 18.74
CA ARG A 64 8.86 5.26 17.27
C ARG A 64 7.62 4.95 16.44
N TRP A 65 6.76 4.06 16.94
CA TRP A 65 5.48 3.75 16.30
C TRP A 65 4.36 4.66 16.83
N LEU A 66 4.52 5.23 18.03
CA LEU A 66 3.57 6.19 18.63
C LEU A 66 3.67 7.58 17.99
N ASP A 67 4.81 7.94 17.40
CA ASP A 67 4.97 9.14 16.55
C ASP A 67 4.23 9.03 15.20
N CYS A 68 3.55 7.90 14.93
CA CYS A 68 2.78 7.73 13.70
C CYS A 68 1.52 8.60 13.68
N ASP A 69 1.41 9.45 12.67
CA ASP A 69 0.17 10.13 12.34
C ASP A 69 -0.81 9.17 11.66
N LYS A 70 -2.11 9.34 11.93
CA LYS A 70 -3.18 8.54 11.32
C LYS A 70 -4.47 9.30 11.12
N GLY A 71 -5.30 8.81 10.20
CA GLY A 71 -6.60 9.40 9.91
C GLY A 71 -7.39 8.57 8.89
N GLY A 72 -8.43 9.16 8.32
CA GLY A 72 -9.31 8.50 7.34
C GLY A 72 -10.70 9.12 7.33
N ASP A 73 -11.53 8.78 6.35
CA ASP A 73 -12.89 9.27 6.22
C ASP A 73 -13.91 8.12 6.13
N TRP A 74 -14.82 8.08 7.12
CA TRP A 74 -15.89 7.08 7.23
C TRP A 74 -17.28 7.68 6.97
N SER A 75 -17.34 8.92 6.49
CA SER A 75 -18.59 9.65 6.26
C SER A 75 -19.30 9.25 4.96
N GLY A 76 -18.56 8.81 3.96
CA GLY A 76 -19.06 8.45 2.63
C GLY A 76 -19.71 7.06 2.59
N ARG A 77 -21.04 6.99 2.63
CA ARG A 77 -21.75 5.77 2.23
C ARG A 77 -21.68 5.63 0.70
N ASN A 78 -21.28 4.46 0.21
CA ASN A 78 -21.24 4.11 -1.21
C ASN A 78 -20.32 4.98 -2.09
N GLN A 79 -19.32 5.64 -1.52
CA GLN A 79 -18.29 6.36 -2.28
C GLN A 79 -16.92 5.78 -1.94
N ILE A 80 -16.10 5.52 -2.96
CA ILE A 80 -14.73 5.08 -2.75
C ILE A 80 -13.95 6.25 -2.15
N GLY A 81 -13.44 6.07 -0.94
CA GLY A 81 -12.67 7.07 -0.20
C GLY A 81 -11.44 6.48 0.47
N GLU A 82 -10.59 7.34 1.02
CA GLU A 82 -9.50 6.92 1.90
C GLU A 82 -10.08 6.58 3.28
N LEU A 83 -10.26 5.28 3.53
CA LEU A 83 -10.90 4.79 4.74
C LEU A 83 -9.98 4.92 5.95
N ALA A 84 -8.69 4.66 5.77
CA ALA A 84 -7.69 4.87 6.80
C ALA A 84 -6.32 5.15 6.20
N TRP A 85 -5.49 5.90 6.90
CA TRP A 85 -4.08 6.08 6.57
C TRP A 85 -3.23 6.12 7.83
N MET A 86 -1.95 5.79 7.67
CA MET A 86 -0.92 5.87 8.69
C MET A 86 0.36 6.39 8.06
N ARG A 87 1.13 7.18 8.79
CA ARG A 87 2.50 7.58 8.45
C ARG A 87 3.44 7.08 9.52
N ALA A 88 4.54 6.45 9.12
CA ALA A 88 5.63 6.09 10.01
C ALA A 88 6.90 6.84 9.59
N ASP A 89 7.54 7.51 10.53
CA ASP A 89 8.84 8.13 10.29
C ASP A 89 9.96 7.09 10.36
N VAL A 90 10.91 7.17 9.43
CA VAL A 90 12.05 6.27 9.33
C VAL A 90 13.27 6.96 9.97
N PRO A 91 13.90 6.35 11.01
CA PRO A 91 15.05 6.93 11.69
C PRO A 91 16.23 7.16 10.74
N GLU A 92 16.89 8.31 10.88
CA GLU A 92 18.04 8.70 10.05
C GLU A 92 19.28 7.79 10.27
N ASP A 93 19.35 7.11 11.43
CA ASP A 93 20.43 6.21 11.84
C ASP A 93 20.17 4.74 11.47
N ALA A 94 18.97 4.41 10.98
CA ALA A 94 18.65 3.09 10.49
C ALA A 94 19.47 2.78 9.23
N ARG A 95 20.29 1.74 9.32
CA ARG A 95 20.96 1.12 8.17
C ARG A 95 19.94 0.26 7.47
N GLN A 96 19.70 0.53 6.20
CA GLN A 96 18.95 -0.37 5.34
C GLN A 96 17.52 -0.68 5.85
N PRO A 97 16.73 0.32 6.31
CA PRO A 97 15.40 0.03 6.82
C PRO A 97 14.48 -0.53 5.73
N ARG A 98 13.90 -1.70 6.00
CA ARG A 98 12.69 -2.17 5.30
C ARG A 98 11.56 -1.19 5.59
N LEU A 99 10.87 -0.71 4.56
CA LEU A 99 9.72 0.17 4.78
C LEU A 99 8.57 -0.65 5.38
N PRO A 100 7.89 -0.16 6.43
CA PRO A 100 6.88 -0.93 7.14
C PRO A 100 5.50 -0.93 6.43
N VAL A 101 5.48 -1.07 5.10
CA VAL A 101 4.24 -1.02 4.30
C VAL A 101 3.28 -2.15 4.70
N LEU A 102 3.77 -3.39 4.82
CA LEU A 102 2.97 -4.54 5.24
C LEU A 102 2.34 -4.38 6.63
N PRO A 103 3.11 -4.14 7.72
CA PRO A 103 2.51 -4.02 9.05
C PRO A 103 1.58 -2.81 9.17
N MET A 104 1.87 -1.69 8.52
CA MET A 104 0.95 -0.54 8.48
C MET A 104 -0.37 -0.94 7.80
N THR A 105 -0.30 -1.58 6.64
CA THR A 105 -1.50 -1.98 5.87
C THR A 105 -2.34 -2.98 6.65
N ARG A 106 -1.73 -4.05 7.18
CA ARG A 106 -2.45 -5.07 7.96
C ARG A 106 -3.13 -4.48 9.19
N THR A 107 -2.42 -3.63 9.93
CA THR A 107 -2.97 -2.95 11.11
C THR A 107 -4.18 -2.09 10.77
N LEU A 108 -4.10 -1.33 9.67
CA LEU A 108 -5.22 -0.50 9.20
C LEU A 108 -6.41 -1.34 8.74
N VAL A 109 -6.18 -2.40 7.97
CA VAL A 109 -7.24 -3.30 7.50
C VAL A 109 -7.92 -4.00 8.69
N GLU A 110 -7.14 -4.55 9.62
CA GLU A 110 -7.69 -5.18 10.82
C GLU A 110 -8.52 -4.21 11.67
N ALA A 111 -8.11 -2.95 11.77
CA ALA A 111 -8.87 -1.93 12.49
C ALA A 111 -10.19 -1.60 11.77
N LEU A 112 -10.17 -1.49 10.44
CA LEU A 112 -11.37 -1.25 9.64
C LEU A 112 -12.38 -2.41 9.74
N ASP A 113 -11.89 -3.65 9.77
CA ASP A 113 -12.71 -4.87 9.92
C ASP A 113 -13.43 -4.93 11.29
N ARG A 114 -12.99 -4.17 12.30
CA ARG A 114 -13.73 -4.03 13.57
C ARG A 114 -14.90 -3.06 13.50
N VAL A 115 -14.91 -2.20 12.48
CA VAL A 115 -15.89 -1.12 12.33
C VAL A 115 -16.96 -1.48 11.32
N GLY A 116 -16.66 -2.36 10.37
CA GLY A 116 -17.61 -2.81 9.36
C GLY A 116 -17.02 -3.72 8.31
N THR A 117 -17.77 -3.94 7.25
CA THR A 117 -17.33 -4.69 6.07
C THR A 117 -16.60 -3.74 5.12
N VAL A 118 -15.36 -4.06 4.78
CA VAL A 118 -14.54 -3.29 3.85
C VAL A 118 -14.56 -3.92 2.46
N THR A 119 -14.93 -3.13 1.46
CA THR A 119 -14.61 -3.45 0.06
C THR A 119 -13.32 -2.73 -0.30
N PHE A 120 -12.20 -3.44 -0.26
CA PHE A 120 -10.88 -2.90 -0.56
C PHE A 120 -10.72 -2.62 -2.06
N THR A 121 -10.37 -1.39 -2.43
CA THR A 121 -10.27 -0.97 -3.84
C THR A 121 -8.89 -0.45 -4.23
N ALA A 122 -8.13 0.12 -3.29
CA ALA A 122 -6.76 0.53 -3.56
C ALA A 122 -5.90 0.65 -2.30
N LEU A 123 -4.60 0.43 -2.48
CA LEU A 123 -3.54 0.82 -1.56
C LEU A 123 -2.75 1.97 -2.17
N ARG A 124 -2.48 3.00 -1.38
CA ARG A 124 -1.61 4.11 -1.77
C ARG A 124 -0.45 4.20 -0.79
N ALA A 125 0.78 4.15 -1.29
CA ALA A 125 1.97 4.22 -0.47
C ALA A 125 2.93 5.33 -0.95
N CYS A 126 3.35 6.21 -0.04
CA CYS A 126 4.46 7.12 -0.25
C CYS A 126 5.76 6.44 0.20
N LEU A 127 6.67 6.20 -0.74
CA LEU A 127 7.92 5.50 -0.52
C LEU A 127 9.10 6.49 -0.57
N PRO A 128 9.86 6.65 0.52
CA PRO A 128 11.07 7.46 0.52
C PRO A 128 12.26 6.67 -0.06
N LEU A 129 12.42 6.68 -1.39
CA LEU A 129 13.45 5.88 -2.08
C LEU A 129 14.89 6.30 -1.75
N GLN A 130 15.10 7.53 -1.26
CA GLN A 130 16.40 8.08 -0.85
C GLN A 130 16.97 7.38 0.37
N ILE A 131 16.11 6.78 1.19
CA ILE A 131 16.57 5.93 2.27
C ILE A 131 17.05 4.65 1.60
N THR A 132 18.34 4.35 1.77
CA THR A 132 18.88 3.05 1.41
C THR A 132 18.04 2.01 2.14
N ALA A 133 17.13 1.32 1.45
CA ALA A 133 16.45 0.16 2.00
C ALA A 133 17.42 -1.02 1.93
N GLY A 134 17.25 -2.00 2.82
CA GLY A 134 17.97 -3.28 2.70
C GLY A 134 17.67 -3.96 1.38
N ASP A 135 18.58 -4.83 0.96
CA ASP A 135 18.33 -5.73 -0.17
C ASP A 135 17.03 -6.49 0.10
N ALA A 136 16.11 -6.37 -0.84
CA ALA A 136 14.76 -6.83 -0.70
C ALA A 136 14.54 -8.24 -1.23
N THR A 137 15.53 -8.77 -1.95
CA THR A 137 15.38 -9.89 -2.89
C THR A 137 14.81 -11.14 -2.23
N ASP A 138 15.43 -11.62 -1.15
CA ASP A 138 15.02 -12.88 -0.50
C ASP A 138 13.54 -12.84 -0.05
N ASP A 139 13.12 -11.79 0.67
CA ASP A 139 11.72 -11.72 1.11
C ASP A 139 10.76 -11.49 -0.09
N LEU A 140 11.20 -10.82 -1.16
CA LEU A 140 10.37 -10.66 -2.36
C LEU A 140 10.19 -11.98 -3.12
N ASP A 141 11.21 -12.84 -3.12
CA ASP A 141 11.13 -14.20 -3.66
C ASP A 141 10.21 -15.08 -2.81
N ASP A 142 10.31 -15.02 -1.47
CA ASP A 142 9.39 -15.71 -0.55
C ASP A 142 7.93 -15.26 -0.79
N MET A 143 7.68 -13.96 -0.94
CA MET A 143 6.34 -13.45 -1.25
C MET A 143 5.86 -13.87 -2.63
N ARG A 144 6.76 -13.95 -3.63
CA ARG A 144 6.44 -14.45 -4.97
C ARG A 144 5.97 -15.91 -4.88
N GLU A 145 6.67 -16.75 -4.13
CA GLU A 145 6.28 -18.14 -3.91
C GLU A 145 4.92 -18.22 -3.19
N TRP A 146 4.72 -17.40 -2.16
CA TRP A 146 3.45 -17.34 -1.43
C TRP A 146 2.26 -17.05 -2.35
N PHE A 147 2.31 -15.99 -3.17
CA PHE A 147 1.21 -15.67 -4.08
C PHE A 147 1.07 -16.62 -5.25
N SER A 148 2.11 -17.38 -5.59
CA SER A 148 2.03 -18.45 -6.61
C SER A 148 1.13 -19.62 -6.19
N LEU A 149 0.78 -19.73 -4.91
CA LEU A 149 -0.14 -20.74 -4.39
C LEU A 149 -1.61 -20.47 -4.76
N ALA A 150 -1.95 -19.23 -5.13
CA ALA A 150 -3.30 -18.88 -5.58
C ALA A 150 -3.66 -19.57 -6.91
N SER A 151 -4.96 -19.75 -7.15
CA SER A 151 -5.47 -20.48 -8.32
C SER A 151 -4.98 -19.89 -9.63
N PRO A 152 -4.29 -20.66 -10.50
CA PRO A 152 -3.77 -20.15 -11.77
C PRO A 152 -4.87 -19.87 -12.80
N SER A 153 -6.10 -20.34 -12.58
CA SER A 153 -7.25 -20.09 -13.47
C SER A 153 -7.90 -18.72 -13.27
N VAL A 154 -7.47 -17.98 -12.24
CA VAL A 154 -7.95 -16.63 -11.96
C VAL A 154 -6.88 -15.64 -12.40
N ALA A 155 -7.28 -14.64 -13.17
CA ALA A 155 -6.46 -13.48 -13.47
C ALA A 155 -7.26 -12.23 -13.11
N VAL A 156 -6.67 -11.39 -12.28
CA VAL A 156 -7.24 -10.10 -11.85
C VAL A 156 -6.32 -8.99 -12.33
N ASP A 157 -6.91 -8.04 -13.05
CA ASP A 157 -6.22 -6.86 -13.52
C ASP A 157 -6.06 -5.85 -12.38
N ILE A 158 -4.82 -5.59 -12.02
CA ILE A 158 -4.44 -4.66 -10.97
C ILE A 158 -3.68 -3.50 -11.61
N GLN A 159 -4.20 -2.30 -11.43
CA GLN A 159 -3.60 -1.07 -11.91
C GLN A 159 -2.52 -0.62 -10.93
N VAL A 160 -1.29 -0.45 -11.41
CA VAL A 160 -0.20 0.16 -10.65
C VAL A 160 0.15 1.50 -11.27
N THR A 161 0.16 2.53 -10.44
CA THR A 161 0.48 3.89 -10.85
C THR A 161 1.61 4.43 -9.99
N VAL A 162 2.69 4.86 -10.64
CA VAL A 162 3.80 5.58 -10.00
C VAL A 162 3.62 7.06 -10.26
N SER A 163 3.63 7.84 -9.19
CA SER A 163 3.61 9.30 -9.25
C SER A 163 4.82 9.87 -8.52
N ALA A 164 5.52 10.81 -9.15
CA ALA A 164 6.72 11.42 -8.61
C ALA A 164 6.78 12.91 -8.95
N ALA A 165 7.63 13.66 -8.25
CA ALA A 165 7.99 15.01 -8.69
C ALA A 165 8.69 14.95 -10.06
N ALA A 166 8.62 16.05 -10.81
CA ALA A 166 9.30 16.15 -12.10
C ALA A 166 10.81 15.89 -11.95
N SER A 167 11.36 15.03 -12.83
CA SER A 167 12.79 14.73 -12.87
C SER A 167 13.20 14.38 -14.29
N ARG A 168 14.49 14.58 -14.61
CA ARG A 168 15.04 14.23 -15.94
C ARG A 168 14.92 12.76 -16.29
N ALA A 169 14.91 11.86 -15.29
CA ALA A 169 14.74 10.42 -15.53
C ALA A 169 13.38 10.15 -16.19
N TRP A 170 12.33 10.79 -15.69
CA TRP A 170 10.96 10.65 -16.21
C TRP A 170 10.69 11.41 -17.52
N GLU A 171 11.64 12.20 -18.02
CA GLU A 171 11.53 12.85 -19.33
C GLU A 171 11.85 11.88 -20.49
N SER A 172 12.54 10.78 -20.19
CA SER A 172 12.80 9.72 -21.18
C SER A 172 11.52 8.93 -21.48
N PRO A 173 11.12 8.76 -22.75
CA PRO A 173 9.92 7.99 -23.11
C PRO A 173 10.02 6.51 -22.73
N ASP A 174 11.24 5.98 -22.60
CA ASP A 174 11.48 4.57 -22.31
C ASP A 174 11.53 4.27 -20.80
N GLU A 175 11.54 5.29 -19.94
CA GLU A 175 11.75 5.07 -18.50
C GLU A 175 10.59 4.30 -17.85
N ALA A 176 9.36 4.56 -18.28
CA ALA A 176 8.20 3.80 -17.81
C ALA A 176 8.30 2.31 -18.20
N ALA A 177 8.81 2.02 -19.41
CA ALA A 177 9.03 0.65 -19.85
C ALA A 177 10.15 -0.03 -19.06
N ARG A 178 11.26 0.69 -18.82
CA ARG A 178 12.39 0.20 -18.03
C ARG A 178 11.98 -0.14 -16.59
N VAL A 179 11.17 0.71 -15.95
CA VAL A 179 10.62 0.43 -14.61
C VAL A 179 9.68 -0.77 -14.64
N ARG A 180 8.82 -0.88 -15.65
CA ARG A 180 7.93 -2.02 -15.83
C ARG A 180 8.71 -3.32 -16.00
N ASP A 181 9.78 -3.32 -16.80
CA ASP A 181 10.62 -4.51 -17.01
C ASP A 181 11.30 -4.95 -15.70
N ALA A 182 11.80 -3.99 -14.92
CA ALA A 182 12.36 -4.26 -13.59
C ALA A 182 11.29 -4.78 -12.59
N VAL A 183 10.04 -4.33 -12.70
CA VAL A 183 8.90 -4.89 -11.98
C VAL A 183 8.64 -6.33 -12.43
N GLN A 184 8.55 -6.59 -13.73
CA GLN A 184 8.30 -7.92 -14.28
C GLN A 184 9.36 -8.94 -13.83
N GLU A 185 10.63 -8.56 -13.81
CA GLU A 185 11.72 -9.41 -13.31
C GLU A 185 11.45 -9.88 -11.86
N ARG A 186 10.98 -8.97 -11.00
CA ARG A 186 10.66 -9.24 -9.59
C ARG A 186 9.34 -9.96 -9.38
N LEU A 187 8.38 -9.82 -10.30
CA LEU A 187 7.14 -10.61 -10.26
C LEU A 187 7.39 -12.06 -10.68
N GLY A 188 8.36 -12.31 -11.56
CA GLY A 188 8.62 -13.62 -12.11
C GLY A 188 7.36 -14.22 -12.75
N ALA A 189 7.10 -15.49 -12.51
CA ALA A 189 5.91 -16.19 -13.02
C ALA A 189 4.66 -16.05 -12.14
N ALA A 190 4.73 -15.32 -11.02
CA ALA A 190 3.59 -15.16 -10.12
C ALA A 190 2.57 -14.14 -10.64
N ALA A 191 3.03 -13.16 -11.42
CA ALA A 191 2.19 -12.14 -12.07
C ALA A 191 2.88 -11.60 -13.33
N GLU A 192 2.08 -11.08 -14.25
CA GLU A 192 2.56 -10.46 -15.49
C GLU A 192 2.32 -8.95 -15.45
N ALA A 193 3.28 -8.15 -15.89
CA ALA A 193 3.19 -6.70 -15.97
C ALA A 193 3.20 -6.23 -17.43
N GLU A 194 2.21 -5.42 -17.78
CA GLU A 194 2.04 -4.84 -19.11
C GLU A 194 1.91 -3.32 -19.05
N ILE A 195 2.50 -2.63 -20.03
CA ILE A 195 2.30 -1.18 -20.14
C ILE A 195 0.85 -0.95 -20.56
N ALA A 196 0.14 -0.13 -19.78
CA ALA A 196 -1.23 0.24 -20.10
C ALA A 196 -1.26 1.17 -21.32
N SER A 197 -1.78 0.68 -22.45
CA SER A 197 -1.86 1.41 -23.72
C SER A 197 -2.89 2.54 -23.73
N SER A 198 -3.85 2.51 -22.80
CA SER A 198 -4.80 3.60 -22.55
C SER A 198 -5.49 3.37 -21.21
N ALA A 199 -5.13 4.13 -20.17
CA ALA A 199 -5.81 4.06 -18.89
C ALA A 199 -7.18 4.75 -18.96
N ASP A 200 -8.28 4.05 -18.68
CA ASP A 200 -9.56 4.69 -18.38
C ASP A 200 -9.48 5.33 -16.98
N ILE A 201 -8.93 6.54 -16.94
CA ILE A 201 -8.69 7.37 -15.75
C ILE A 201 -9.98 7.81 -15.04
N SER A 202 -11.14 7.55 -15.64
CA SER A 202 -12.47 7.89 -15.11
C SER A 202 -12.82 7.11 -13.83
N ARG A 203 -12.11 6.02 -13.54
CA ARG A 203 -12.39 5.10 -12.41
C ARG A 203 -11.35 5.13 -11.30
N MET A 204 -10.34 6.00 -11.40
CA MET A 204 -9.46 6.30 -10.28
C MET A 204 -10.33 6.75 -9.09
N PRO A 205 -10.16 6.16 -7.88
CA PRO A 205 -10.83 6.63 -6.68
C PRO A 205 -10.81 8.15 -6.62
N GLY A 206 -12.00 8.75 -6.51
CA GLY A 206 -12.18 10.20 -6.55
C GLY A 206 -11.21 10.89 -5.60
N ARG A 207 -10.64 12.01 -6.06
CA ARG A 207 -9.78 12.93 -5.29
C ARG A 207 -10.26 13.07 -3.83
N ALA A 208 -9.70 12.30 -2.90
CA ALA A 208 -9.92 12.47 -1.47
C ALA A 208 -8.67 11.98 -0.72
N ARG A 209 -8.23 12.81 0.23
CA ARG A 209 -6.82 13.14 0.50
C ARG A 209 -6.21 12.32 1.65
N THR A 210 -5.22 11.51 1.32
CA THR A 210 -3.91 11.64 2.00
C THR A 210 -3.41 13.03 1.66
N ARG A 211 -3.12 13.88 2.66
CA ARG A 211 -2.29 15.09 2.47
C ARG A 211 -1.12 14.65 1.60
N SER A 212 -1.09 15.03 0.32
CA SER A 212 -0.07 14.53 -0.61
C SER A 212 1.27 14.84 0.03
N PRO A 213 2.04 13.86 0.55
CA PRO A 213 3.29 14.18 1.22
C PRO A 213 4.28 14.79 0.24
N LEU A 214 4.03 14.52 -1.05
CA LEU A 214 4.83 14.90 -2.18
C LEU A 214 4.06 15.93 -3.00
N GLU A 215 4.29 17.20 -2.68
CA GLU A 215 3.75 18.33 -3.42
C GLU A 215 4.26 18.29 -4.87
N GLY A 216 3.37 18.57 -5.83
CA GLY A 216 3.75 18.57 -7.25
C GLY A 216 3.95 17.19 -7.89
N ALA A 217 3.66 16.09 -7.19
CA ALA A 217 3.71 14.75 -7.76
C ALA A 217 2.74 14.60 -8.94
N ARG A 218 3.24 14.05 -10.04
CA ARG A 218 2.47 13.74 -11.25
C ARG A 218 2.67 12.28 -11.61
N ARG A 219 1.73 11.68 -12.33
CA ARG A 219 1.87 10.32 -12.84
C ARG A 219 3.07 10.25 -13.79
N THR A 220 4.00 9.34 -13.53
CA THR A 220 5.22 9.15 -14.33
C THR A 220 5.31 7.77 -14.95
N ALA A 221 4.74 6.74 -14.32
CA ALA A 221 4.59 5.41 -14.92
C ALA A 221 3.24 4.80 -14.55
N HIS A 222 2.76 3.93 -15.43
CA HIS A 222 1.51 3.21 -15.24
C HIS A 222 1.52 1.89 -16.00
N PHE A 223 1.16 0.82 -15.32
CA PHE A 223 1.13 -0.52 -15.87
C PHE A 223 0.01 -1.33 -15.21
N VAL A 224 -0.43 -2.37 -15.91
CA VAL A 224 -1.37 -3.36 -15.41
C VAL A 224 -0.58 -4.59 -14.97
N CYS A 225 -0.84 -5.07 -13.78
CA CYS A 225 -0.36 -6.35 -13.29
C CYS A 225 -1.50 -7.36 -13.31
N HIS A 226 -1.30 -8.50 -13.97
CA HIS A 226 -2.21 -9.64 -13.96
C HIS A 226 -1.77 -10.58 -12.84
N ALA A 227 -2.48 -10.55 -11.71
CA ALA A 227 -2.23 -11.40 -10.56
C ALA A 227 -3.37 -12.41 -10.36
N ARG A 228 -3.15 -13.42 -9.52
CA ARG A 228 -4.13 -14.50 -9.31
C ARG A 228 -5.22 -14.18 -8.30
N GLU A 229 -5.04 -13.12 -7.52
CA GLU A 229 -6.00 -12.68 -6.51
C GLU A 229 -5.87 -11.17 -6.27
N TRP A 230 -6.90 -10.57 -5.66
CA TRP A 230 -6.90 -9.19 -5.20
C TRP A 230 -7.13 -9.15 -3.70
N THR A 231 -6.06 -8.86 -2.95
CA THR A 231 -6.08 -8.73 -1.50
C THR A 231 -5.21 -7.54 -1.08
N PRO A 232 -5.38 -7.02 0.15
CA PRO A 232 -4.47 -6.01 0.68
C PRO A 232 -3.00 -6.46 0.67
N ASP A 233 -2.74 -7.74 0.93
CA ASP A 233 -1.38 -8.31 0.92
C ASP A 233 -0.76 -8.34 -0.50
N VAL A 234 -1.54 -8.67 -1.53
CA VAL A 234 -1.08 -8.52 -2.94
C VAL A 234 -0.79 -7.06 -3.26
N ALA A 235 -1.62 -6.13 -2.79
CA ALA A 235 -1.38 -4.71 -3.03
C ALA A 235 -0.09 -4.22 -2.35
N VAL A 236 0.20 -4.68 -1.14
CA VAL A 236 1.47 -4.42 -0.44
C VAL A 236 2.65 -4.99 -1.21
N TRP A 237 2.56 -6.24 -1.64
CA TRP A 237 3.62 -6.89 -2.41
C TRP A 237 3.93 -6.15 -3.70
N LEU A 238 2.91 -5.71 -4.44
CA LEU A 238 3.09 -4.89 -5.64
C LEU A 238 3.70 -3.52 -5.32
N VAL A 239 3.39 -2.90 -4.17
CA VAL A 239 4.07 -1.68 -3.69
C VAL A 239 5.56 -1.96 -3.43
N ASP A 240 5.90 -3.05 -2.73
CA ASP A 240 7.28 -3.39 -2.40
C ASP A 240 8.10 -3.75 -3.64
N VAL A 241 7.54 -4.57 -4.54
CA VAL A 241 8.14 -4.89 -5.84
C VAL A 241 8.38 -3.62 -6.65
N THR A 242 7.41 -2.72 -6.72
CA THR A 242 7.55 -1.45 -7.46
C THR A 242 8.60 -0.55 -6.81
N GLY A 243 8.60 -0.45 -5.47
CA GLY A 243 9.60 0.32 -4.73
C GLY A 243 11.02 -0.19 -4.94
N ASP A 244 11.21 -1.51 -4.96
CA ASP A 244 12.50 -2.13 -5.24
C ASP A 244 12.93 -1.96 -6.71
N ALA A 245 12.01 -2.16 -7.66
CA ALA A 245 12.26 -1.94 -9.08
C ALA A 245 12.71 -0.49 -9.35
N LEU A 246 12.04 0.49 -8.73
CA LEU A 246 12.41 1.89 -8.87
C LEU A 246 13.82 2.18 -8.32
N ARG A 247 14.22 1.53 -7.22
CA ARG A 247 15.61 1.66 -6.71
C ARG A 247 16.61 1.02 -7.67
N ALA A 248 16.31 -0.16 -8.21
CA ALA A 248 17.18 -0.85 -9.15
C ALA A 248 17.34 -0.10 -10.49
N THR A 249 16.32 0.66 -10.91
CA THR A 249 16.44 1.56 -12.06
C THR A 249 17.13 2.90 -11.74
N GLY A 250 17.53 3.12 -10.48
CA GLY A 250 18.33 4.26 -10.05
C GLY A 250 17.52 5.44 -9.53
N HIS A 251 16.21 5.29 -9.29
CA HIS A 251 15.43 6.34 -8.64
C HIS A 251 15.71 6.39 -7.14
N SER A 252 15.92 7.60 -6.65
CA SER A 252 16.17 7.89 -5.24
C SER A 252 15.27 8.99 -4.69
N ALA A 253 14.49 9.68 -5.52
CA ALA A 253 13.51 10.63 -5.02
C ALA A 253 12.30 9.90 -4.40
N PRO A 254 11.61 10.49 -3.41
CA PRO A 254 10.32 9.97 -2.97
C PRO A 254 9.35 9.75 -4.12
N VAL A 255 8.52 8.71 -4.01
CA VAL A 255 7.45 8.40 -4.97
C VAL A 255 6.17 8.04 -4.25
N VAL A 256 5.05 8.16 -4.95
CA VAL A 256 3.76 7.61 -4.54
C VAL A 256 3.43 6.45 -5.48
N VAL A 257 3.27 5.26 -4.91
CA VAL A 257 2.78 4.08 -5.62
C VAL A 257 1.32 3.87 -5.23
N THR A 258 0.44 3.84 -6.22
CA THR A 258 -0.96 3.47 -6.04
C THR A 258 -1.22 2.13 -6.72
N VAL A 259 -1.72 1.16 -5.98
CA VAL A 259 -2.12 -0.15 -6.48
C VAL A 259 -3.63 -0.27 -6.31
N SER A 260 -4.38 -0.51 -7.37
CA SER A 260 -5.84 -0.53 -7.33
C SER A 260 -6.43 -1.58 -8.24
N SER A 261 -7.54 -2.20 -7.83
CA SER A 261 -8.29 -3.12 -8.69
C SER A 261 -8.91 -2.37 -9.89
N ALA A 262 -8.83 -2.93 -11.10
CA ALA A 262 -9.45 -2.35 -12.30
C ALA A 262 -10.99 -2.31 -12.27
N ALA A 263 -11.62 -3.08 -11.37
CA ALA A 263 -13.04 -3.04 -11.09
C ALA A 263 -13.30 -3.25 -9.59
N PRO A 264 -14.25 -2.53 -8.97
CA PRO A 264 -14.90 -3.07 -7.78
C PRO A 264 -15.69 -4.28 -8.26
N THR A 265 -15.30 -5.49 -7.88
CA THR A 265 -16.15 -6.67 -8.11
C THR A 265 -17.49 -6.40 -7.39
N PRO A 266 -18.61 -6.20 -8.10
CA PRO A 266 -19.90 -6.21 -7.43
C PRO A 266 -20.03 -7.61 -6.86
N GLY A 267 -20.26 -7.70 -5.55
CA GLY A 267 -20.38 -8.96 -4.85
C GLY A 267 -21.28 -9.93 -5.62
N VAL A 268 -20.86 -11.18 -5.71
CA VAL A 268 -21.68 -12.28 -6.17
C VAL A 268 -23.00 -12.23 -5.41
N SER A 269 -24.05 -11.75 -6.08
CA SER A 269 -25.42 -11.87 -5.60
C SER A 269 -25.67 -13.36 -5.39
N ARG A 270 -25.77 -13.79 -4.14
CA ARG A 270 -26.37 -15.10 -3.82
C ARG A 270 -27.86 -15.01 -4.15
N THR A 271 -28.19 -15.13 -5.43
CA THR A 271 -29.55 -15.42 -5.88
C THR A 271 -29.68 -16.91 -6.09
N GLY A 272 -30.63 -17.51 -5.37
CA GLY A 272 -31.30 -18.74 -5.78
C GLY A 272 -31.17 -19.90 -4.82
N GLY A 273 -32.26 -20.23 -4.12
CA GLY A 273 -32.37 -21.50 -3.43
C GLY A 273 -33.51 -21.67 -2.42
N SER A 274 -34.72 -21.20 -2.69
CA SER A 274 -35.92 -21.73 -2.02
C SER A 274 -36.97 -22.07 -3.07
N GLY A 275 -36.85 -23.28 -3.61
CA GLY A 275 -37.92 -24.01 -4.26
C GLY A 275 -38.03 -25.36 -3.56
N GLY A 276 -39.18 -25.59 -2.91
CA GLY A 276 -39.51 -26.74 -2.09
C GLY A 276 -40.70 -26.41 -1.21
#